data_AF-A0A952KBP3-F1
#
_entry.id   AF-A0A952KBP3-F1
#
_cell.length_a   1.000
_cell.length_b   1.000
_cell.length_c   1.000
_cell.angle_alpha   90.00
_cell.angle_beta   90.00
_cell.angle_gamma   90.00
#
_symmetry.space_group_name_H-M   'P 1'
#
loop_
_entity.id
_entity.type
_entity.pdbx_description
1 polymer ?
#
loop_
_entity_poly.entity_id
_entity_poly.type
_entity_poly.pdbx_seq_one_letter_code
_entity_poly.pdbx_strand_id
1 'polypeptide(L)'
;MPFYRAGSALLLIAACTSAAWAGDGKPAKKTVAAKPAQAQGPLYSTRPDAMQFADDMAARRDLDPDWVRDAIGQSRYNATVVRLMQPPTKAFVK
;
A
#
# COMPACT_ATOMS: atom_id res chain seq x y z
N MET A 1 -2.70 11.05 32.80
CA MET A 1 -2.94 9.68 33.29
C MET A 1 -4.31 9.66 33.95
N PRO A 2 -5.23 8.70 33.71
CA PRO A 2 -5.11 7.53 32.85
C PRO A 2 -6.38 7.14 32.02
N PHE A 3 -6.12 6.71 30.77
CA PHE A 3 -6.52 5.40 30.23
C PHE A 3 -7.93 4.85 30.51
N TYR A 4 -8.95 5.21 29.73
CA TYR A 4 -10.23 4.47 29.70
C TYR A 4 -10.91 4.47 28.33
N ARG A 5 -10.23 3.99 27.27
CA ARG A 5 -10.92 3.54 26.04
C ARG A 5 -10.23 2.34 25.36
N ALA A 6 -9.42 1.58 26.12
CA ALA A 6 -8.70 0.38 25.65
C ALA A 6 -9.39 -0.93 26.10
N GLY A 7 -10.72 -0.97 26.10
CA GLY A 7 -11.48 -2.05 26.75
C GLY A 7 -12.40 -2.89 25.87
N SER A 8 -12.69 -2.49 24.62
CA SER A 8 -13.84 -3.08 23.90
C SER A 8 -13.54 -3.68 22.53
N ALA A 9 -12.28 -3.75 22.10
CA ALA A 9 -11.92 -4.25 20.76
C ALA A 9 -11.00 -5.49 20.77
N LEU A 10 -10.74 -6.09 21.94
CA LEU A 10 -9.88 -7.28 22.06
C LEU A 10 -10.66 -8.61 22.16
N LEU A 11 -11.99 -8.59 22.10
CA LEU A 11 -12.83 -9.77 22.29
C LEU A 11 -13.37 -10.42 20.99
N LEU A 12 -13.02 -9.90 19.80
CA LEU A 12 -13.54 -10.41 18.51
C LEU A 12 -12.52 -11.12 17.62
N ILE A 13 -11.23 -11.18 18.00
CA ILE A 13 -10.16 -11.79 17.17
C ILE A 13 -9.97 -13.30 17.46
N ALA A 14 -10.59 -13.84 18.51
CA ALA A 14 -10.37 -15.22 18.98
C ALA A 14 -11.25 -16.31 18.34
N ALA A 15 -12.04 -16.02 17.29
CA ALA A 15 -13.08 -16.96 16.80
C ALA A 15 -13.01 -17.38 15.32
N CYS A 16 -12.02 -16.98 14.53
CA CYS A 16 -11.98 -17.31 13.08
C CYS A 16 -10.83 -18.22 12.61
N THR A 17 -10.09 -18.88 13.51
CA THR A 17 -9.07 -19.87 13.10
C THR A 17 -9.62 -21.29 13.08
N SER A 18 -10.59 -21.58 12.23
CA SER A 18 -10.85 -22.96 11.78
C SER A 18 -11.79 -23.00 10.56
N ALA A 19 -11.19 -23.05 9.37
CA ALA A 19 -11.75 -23.75 8.23
C ALA A 19 -10.59 -24.19 7.32
N ALA A 20 -9.84 -25.18 7.80
CA ALA A 20 -8.98 -25.98 6.94
C ALA A 20 -9.89 -26.82 6.04
N TRP A 21 -10.12 -26.36 4.80
CA TRP A 21 -10.71 -27.18 3.75
C TRP A 21 -9.57 -27.73 2.89
N ALA A 22 -9.32 -29.03 3.03
CA ALA A 22 -8.49 -29.80 2.13
C ALA A 22 -9.23 -30.01 0.80
N GLY A 23 -8.72 -29.43 -0.29
CA GLY A 23 -9.14 -29.69 -1.66
C GLY A 23 -8.03 -30.42 -2.41
N ASP A 24 -8.31 -31.67 -2.75
CA ASP A 24 -7.44 -32.54 -3.56
C ASP A 24 -7.59 -32.20 -5.07
N GLY A 25 -6.49 -32.18 -5.81
CA GLY A 25 -6.48 -32.46 -7.26
C GLY A 25 -6.29 -31.30 -8.28
N LYS A 26 -5.03 -31.05 -8.69
CA LYS A 26 -4.54 -30.99 -10.11
C LYS A 26 -3.11 -30.43 -10.19
N PRO A 27 -2.23 -30.97 -11.07
CA PRO A 27 -0.88 -30.44 -11.23
C PRO A 27 -0.95 -29.01 -11.76
N ALA A 28 -0.60 -28.06 -10.91
CA ALA A 28 -0.51 -26.66 -11.26
C ALA A 28 0.50 -26.49 -12.39
N LYS A 29 0.03 -26.00 -13.54
CA LYS A 29 0.89 -25.39 -14.55
C LYS A 29 1.83 -24.43 -13.81
N LYS A 30 3.13 -24.47 -14.12
CA LYS A 30 4.11 -23.52 -13.59
C LYS A 30 3.68 -22.11 -13.99
N THR A 31 2.85 -21.49 -13.16
CA THR A 31 2.69 -20.05 -13.12
C THR A 31 4.07 -19.54 -12.78
N VAL A 32 4.69 -18.83 -13.72
CA VAL A 32 5.86 -18.02 -13.41
C VAL A 32 5.42 -17.15 -12.26
N ALA A 33 5.93 -17.44 -11.06
CA ALA A 33 5.66 -16.62 -9.90
C ALA A 33 6.15 -15.23 -10.28
N ALA A 34 5.20 -14.33 -10.56
CA ALA A 34 5.52 -12.93 -10.74
C ALA A 34 6.17 -12.52 -9.43
N LYS A 35 7.50 -12.44 -9.43
CA LYS A 35 8.26 -11.92 -8.30
C LYS A 35 7.58 -10.60 -7.98
N PRO A 36 6.98 -10.42 -6.79
CA PRO A 36 6.36 -9.15 -6.46
C PRO A 36 7.45 -8.13 -6.73
N ALA A 37 7.19 -7.22 -7.68
CA ALA A 37 8.12 -6.17 -8.00
C ALA A 37 8.32 -5.44 -6.67
N GLN A 38 9.42 -5.74 -5.99
CA GLN A 38 9.72 -5.11 -4.71
C GLN A 38 9.68 -3.63 -5.04
N ALA A 39 8.82 -2.88 -4.35
CA ALA A 39 8.68 -1.45 -4.54
C ALA A 39 10.01 -0.81 -4.07
N GLN A 40 11.00 -0.85 -4.96
CA GLN A 40 12.37 -0.43 -4.75
C GLN A 40 12.43 1.06 -5.02
N GLY A 41 11.93 1.84 -4.07
CA GLY A 41 12.03 3.29 -4.11
C GLY A 41 11.88 3.88 -2.71
N PRO A 42 12.40 5.09 -2.49
CA PRO A 42 12.27 5.78 -1.20
C PRO A 42 10.80 5.92 -0.81
N LEU A 43 10.54 5.93 0.50
CA LEU A 43 9.25 6.30 1.07
C LEU A 43 9.01 7.78 0.82
N TYR A 44 7.77 8.18 0.58
CA TYR A 44 7.48 9.61 0.43
C TYR A 44 7.59 10.37 1.75
N SER A 45 7.64 9.70 2.91
CA SER A 45 7.98 10.35 4.18
C SER A 45 9.36 11.00 4.19
N THR A 46 10.30 10.57 3.34
CA THR A 46 11.62 11.20 3.23
C THR A 46 11.60 12.47 2.36
N ARG A 47 10.44 12.83 1.81
CA ARG A 47 10.27 13.96 0.89
C ARG A 47 9.39 15.05 1.53
N PRO A 48 9.97 16.22 1.85
CA PRO A 48 9.22 17.28 2.54
C PRO A 48 8.10 17.87 1.67
N ASP A 49 8.31 17.94 0.35
CA ASP A 49 7.29 18.42 -0.60
C ASP A 49 6.06 17.50 -0.66
N ALA A 50 6.26 16.19 -0.56
CA ALA A 50 5.16 15.22 -0.48
C ALA A 50 4.35 15.34 0.82
N MET A 51 5.01 15.65 1.94
CA MET A 51 4.33 15.87 3.23
C MET A 51 3.57 17.19 3.26
N GLN A 52 4.10 18.25 2.65
CA GLN A 52 3.37 19.51 2.50
C GLN A 52 2.10 19.34 1.66
N PHE A 53 2.18 18.54 0.58
CA PHE A 53 1.00 18.18 -0.20
C PHE A 53 -0.04 17.38 0.61
N ALA A 54 0.41 16.49 1.50
CA ALA A 54 -0.49 15.74 2.39
C ALA A 54 -1.27 16.69 3.30
N ASP A 55 -0.60 17.70 3.87
CA ASP A 55 -1.22 18.73 4.71
C ASP A 55 -2.23 19.58 3.93
N ASP A 56 -1.84 20.03 2.73
CA ASP A 56 -2.72 20.82 1.86
C ASP A 56 -3.96 20.02 1.44
N MET A 57 -3.82 18.72 1.17
CA MET A 57 -4.94 17.84 0.84
C MET A 57 -5.89 17.67 2.02
N ALA A 58 -5.35 17.45 3.21
CA ALA A 58 -6.13 17.30 4.43
C ALA A 58 -6.98 18.55 4.69
N ALA A 59 -6.37 19.74 4.61
CA ALA A 59 -7.05 21.02 4.79
C ALA A 59 -8.13 21.29 3.73
N ARG A 60 -7.86 20.98 2.45
CA ARG A 60 -8.81 21.23 1.36
C ARG A 60 -10.03 20.31 1.38
N ARG A 61 -9.93 19.17 2.05
CA ARG A 61 -10.93 18.09 2.01
C ARG A 61 -11.51 17.74 3.37
N ASP A 62 -11.15 18.50 4.41
CA ASP A 62 -11.56 18.27 5.79
C ASP A 62 -11.26 16.82 6.24
N LEU A 63 -10.08 16.32 5.87
CA LEU A 63 -9.63 14.97 6.23
C LEU A 63 -8.75 15.03 7.48
N ASP A 64 -8.69 13.92 8.22
CA ASP A 64 -7.76 13.75 9.33
C ASP A 64 -6.30 13.89 8.84
N PRO A 65 -5.57 14.93 9.30
CA PRO A 65 -4.21 15.20 8.83
C PRO A 65 -3.22 14.07 9.15
N ASP A 66 -3.36 13.42 10.30
CA ASP A 66 -2.44 12.36 10.72
C ASP A 66 -2.64 11.12 9.86
N TRP A 67 -3.90 10.79 9.56
CA TRP A 67 -4.22 9.70 8.64
C TRP A 67 -3.65 9.94 7.23
N VAL A 68 -3.81 11.16 6.68
CA VAL A 68 -3.31 11.48 5.34
C VAL A 68 -1.77 11.42 5.32
N ARG A 69 -1.10 11.97 6.33
CA ARG A 69 0.37 11.90 6.45
C ARG A 69 0.86 10.48 6.53
N ASP A 70 0.22 9.62 7.32
CA ASP A 70 0.61 8.21 7.42
C ASP A 70 0.37 7.47 6.10
N ALA A 71 -0.78 7.69 5.45
CA ALA A 71 -1.12 7.06 4.17
C ALA A 71 -0.13 7.46 3.05
N ILE A 72 0.19 8.74 2.93
CA ILE A 72 1.14 9.23 1.93
C ILE A 72 2.57 8.85 2.34
N GLY A 73 2.94 9.00 3.60
CA GLY A 73 4.29 8.77 4.10
C GLY A 73 4.77 7.33 3.97
N GLN A 74 3.88 6.35 4.19
CA GLN A 74 4.19 4.93 4.02
C GLN A 74 4.23 4.49 2.54
N SER A 75 3.69 5.30 1.64
CA SER A 75 3.69 4.98 0.21
C SER A 75 5.07 5.21 -0.40
N ARG A 76 5.37 4.47 -1.48
CA ARG A 76 6.73 4.38 -2.05
C ARG A 76 6.77 4.83 -3.49
N TYR A 77 7.87 5.45 -3.85
CA TYR A 77 8.17 5.74 -5.24
C TYR A 77 8.33 4.44 -6.06
N ASN A 78 7.69 4.37 -7.23
CA ASN A 78 7.82 3.26 -8.15
C ASN A 78 8.36 3.74 -9.50
N ALA A 79 9.64 3.42 -9.78
CA ALA A 79 10.31 3.81 -11.00
C ALA A 79 9.66 3.23 -12.27
N THR A 80 9.08 2.03 -12.18
CA THR A 80 8.36 1.40 -13.31
C THR A 80 7.14 2.22 -13.68
N VAL A 81 6.37 2.70 -12.70
CA VAL A 81 5.19 3.56 -12.93
C VAL A 81 5.61 4.84 -13.64
N VAL A 82 6.67 5.51 -13.17
CA VAL A 82 7.16 6.74 -13.81
C VAL A 82 7.59 6.50 -15.26
N ARG A 83 8.31 5.41 -15.53
CA ARG A 83 8.73 5.06 -16.89
C ARG A 83 7.53 4.82 -17.83
N LEU A 84 6.44 4.27 -17.32
CA LEU A 84 5.22 4.00 -18.11
C LEU A 84 4.39 5.27 -18.36
N MET A 85 4.50 6.28 -17.49
CA MET A 85 3.87 7.59 -17.71
C MET A 85 4.64 8.46 -18.71
N GLN A 86 5.92 8.16 -18.94
CA GLN A 86 6.72 8.86 -19.94
C GLN A 86 6.29 8.45 -21.35
N PRO A 87 6.27 9.40 -22.31
CA PRO A 87 5.98 9.07 -23.70
C PRO A 87 7.01 8.06 -24.22
N PRO A 88 6.60 7.14 -25.11
CA PRO A 88 7.52 6.15 -25.66
C PRO A 88 8.63 6.85 -26.44
N THR A 89 9.87 6.55 -26.09
CA THR A 89 11.06 7.18 -26.70
C THR A 89 11.31 6.76 -28.15
N LYS A 90 10.70 5.66 -28.61
CA LYS A 90 10.74 5.23 -30.02
C LYS A 90 9.38 4.68 -30.44
N ALA A 91 8.93 5.06 -31.63
CA ALA A 91 7.81 4.38 -32.27
C ALA A 91 8.22 2.92 -32.57
N PHE A 92 7.36 1.97 -32.25
CA PHE A 92 7.55 0.58 -32.66
C PHE A 92 7.36 0.51 -34.18
N VAL A 93 8.46 0.46 -34.92
CA VAL A 93 8.45 0.17 -36.36
C VAL A 93 8.64 -1.34 -36.51
N LYS A 94 7.65 -2.00 -37.11
CA LYS A 94 7.64 -3.45 -37.35
C LYS A 94 8.48 -3.82 -38.55
#